data_AF-A0A3A0AWW2-F1
#
_entry.id   AF-A0A3A0AWW2-F1
#
_cell.length_a   1.000
_cell.length_b   1.000
_cell.length_c   1.000
_cell.angle_alpha   90.00
_cell.angle_beta   90.00
_cell.angle_gamma   90.00
#
_symmetry.space_group_name_H-M   'P 1'
#
loop_
_entity.id
_entity.type
_entity.pdbx_description
1 polymer ?
#
loop_
_entity_poly.entity_id
_entity_poly.type
_entity_poly.pdbx_seq_one_letter_code
_entity_poly.pdbx_strand_id
1 'polypeptide(L)' 'MRSARAIKRAHILLHSHAGKSPAQIGERVAVSVATVYNVRRRYREEGVAAALSERPRSGQPRRLSSEQEAGLTVLA' A
#
# COMPACT_ATOMS: atom_id res chain seq x y z
N MET A 1 -0.71 0.35 -15.69
CA MET A 1 -1.95 0.34 -14.86
C MET A 1 -1.61 0.73 -13.42
N ARG A 2 -2.49 1.47 -12.72
CA ARG A 2 -2.31 1.77 -11.29
C ARG A 2 -2.85 0.63 -10.42
N SER A 3 -2.21 0.37 -9.27
CA SER A 3 -2.67 -0.65 -8.33
C SER A 3 -4.01 -0.27 -7.68
N ALA A 4 -4.78 -1.27 -7.25
CA ALA A 4 -6.02 -1.05 -6.51
C ALA A 4 -5.81 -0.18 -5.24
N ARG A 5 -4.65 -0.33 -4.58
CA ARG A 5 -4.29 0.52 -3.42
C ARG A 5 -4.10 1.98 -3.83
N ALA A 6 -3.41 2.23 -4.94
CA ALA A 6 -3.20 3.59 -5.44
C ALA A 6 -4.53 4.29 -5.77
N ILE A 7 -5.49 3.56 -6.35
CA ILE A 7 -6.84 4.06 -6.66
C ILE A 7 -7.59 4.39 -5.37
N LYS A 8 -7.63 3.47 -4.39
CA LYS A 8 -8.28 3.71 -3.09
C LYS A 8 -7.71 4.95 -2.38
N ARG A 9 -6.38 5.14 -2.39
CA ARG A 9 -5.74 6.33 -1.80
C ARG A 9 -6.11 7.62 -2.52
N ALA A 10 -6.23 7.61 -3.84
CA ALA A 10 -6.72 8.76 -4.59
C ALA A 10 -8.17 9.12 -4.19
N HIS A 11 -9.07 8.13 -4.07
CA HIS A 11 -10.44 8.35 -3.61
C HIS A 11 -10.49 8.89 -2.18
N ILE A 12 -9.63 8.41 -1.28
CA ILE A 12 -9.50 8.95 0.08
C ILE A 12 -9.20 10.46 0.03
N LEU A 13 -8.21 10.88 -0.77
CA LEU A 13 -7.82 12.29 -0.85
C LEU A 13 -8.92 13.15 -1.50
N LEU A 14 -9.56 12.66 -2.57
CA LEU A 14 -10.67 13.36 -3.23
C LEU A 14 -11.86 13.57 -2.29
N HIS A 15 -12.25 12.54 -1.54
CA HIS A 15 -13.33 12.66 -0.56
C HIS A 15 -12.93 13.50 0.66
N SER A 16 -11.65 13.53 1.01
CA SER A 16 -11.14 14.43 2.05
C SER A 16 -11.22 15.89 1.62
N HIS A 17 -10.87 16.19 0.37
CA HIS A 17 -11.04 17.52 -0.22
C HIS A 17 -12.52 17.94 -0.27
N ALA A 18 -13.42 17.00 -0.55
CA ALA A 18 -14.86 17.22 -0.50
C ALA A 18 -15.45 17.32 0.93
N GLY A 19 -14.61 17.44 1.98
CA GLY A 19 -15.04 17.69 3.35
C GLY A 19 -15.62 16.48 4.11
N LYS A 20 -15.53 15.25 3.56
CA LYS A 20 -16.10 14.07 4.22
C LYS A 20 -15.32 13.67 5.47
N SER A 21 -16.04 13.16 6.47
CA SER A 21 -15.44 12.64 7.69
C SER A 21 -14.63 11.36 7.43
N PRO A 22 -13.60 11.04 8.23
CA PRO A 22 -12.83 9.80 8.06
C PRO A 22 -13.69 8.53 8.10
N ALA A 23 -14.76 8.51 8.91
CA ALA A 23 -15.70 7.39 8.98
C ALA A 23 -16.45 7.20 7.65
N GLN A 24 -17.03 8.29 7.10
CA GLN A 24 -17.74 8.26 5.81
C GLN A 24 -16.82 7.84 4.65
N ILE A 25 -15.55 8.26 4.69
CA ILE A 25 -14.56 7.87 3.69
C ILE A 25 -14.22 6.38 3.81
N GLY A 26 -14.01 5.89 5.04
CA GLY A 26 -13.70 4.48 5.30
C GLY A 26 -14.78 3.54 4.79
N GLU A 27 -16.05 3.87 5.07
CA GLU A 27 -17.21 3.14 4.58
C GLU A 27 -17.27 3.14 3.05
N ARG A 28 -17.18 4.32 2.42
CA ARG A 28 -17.32 4.47 0.96
C ARG A 28 -16.19 3.83 0.15
N VAL A 29 -14.97 3.79 0.68
CA VAL A 29 -13.78 3.24 0.00
C VAL A 29 -13.46 1.81 0.46
N ALA A 30 -14.24 1.27 1.40
CA ALA A 30 -14.03 -0.03 2.05
C ALA A 30 -12.60 -0.17 2.59
N VAL A 31 -12.25 0.71 3.54
CA VAL A 31 -10.97 0.75 4.26
C VAL A 31 -11.20 1.16 5.72
N SER A 32 -10.27 0.82 6.60
CA SER A 32 -10.32 1.27 7.98
C SER A 32 -10.11 2.79 8.09
N VAL A 33 -10.70 3.40 9.13
CA VAL A 33 -10.50 4.82 9.45
C VAL A 33 -9.01 5.14 9.66
N ALA A 34 -8.25 4.21 10.25
CA ALA A 34 -6.79 4.35 10.40
C ALA A 34 -6.07 4.50 9.04
N THR A 35 -6.53 3.79 8.00
CA THR A 35 -5.98 3.93 6.64
C THR A 35 -6.22 5.33 6.09
N VAL A 36 -7.39 5.92 6.35
CA VAL A 36 -7.70 7.30 5.94
C VAL A 36 -6.73 8.29 6.59
N TYR A 37 -6.51 8.17 7.90
CA TYR A 37 -5.55 9.02 8.62
C TYR A 37 -4.12 8.85 8.09
N ASN A 38 -3.66 7.62 7.90
CA ASN A 38 -2.33 7.34 7.38
C ASN A 38 -2.09 7.96 6.00
N VAL A 39 -3.09 7.88 5.11
CA VAL A 39 -3.00 8.47 3.76
C VAL A 39 -3.02 10.00 3.81
N ARG A 40 -3.89 10.60 4.64
CA ARG A 40 -3.91 12.06 4.85
C ARG A 40 -2.59 12.57 5.43
N ARG A 41 -2.05 11.88 6.43
CA ARG A 41 -0.75 12.21 7.03
C ARG A 41 0.35 12.17 5.99
N ARG A 42 0.44 11.06 5.24
CA ARG A 42 1.45 10.89 4.18
C ARG A 42 1.34 11.95 3.08
N TYR A 43 0.13 12.34 2.70
CA TYR A 43 -0.08 13.44 1.76
C TYR A 43 0.44 14.77 2.29
N ARG A 44 0.17 15.08 3.57
CA ARG A 44 0.63 16.33 4.21
C ARG A 44 2.14 16.38 4.39
N GLU A 45 2.77 15.24 4.68
CA GLU A 45 4.20 15.15 5.00
C GLU A 45 5.09 14.94 3.76
N GLU A 46 4.65 14.11 2.80
CA GLU A 46 5.46 13.65 1.67
C GLU A 46 4.88 14.08 0.30
N GLY A 47 3.71 14.72 0.26
CA GLY A 47 3.04 15.16 -0.96
C GLY A 47 2.26 14.07 -1.71
N VAL A 48 1.64 14.48 -2.82
CA VAL A 48 0.69 13.64 -3.58
C VAL A 48 1.35 12.41 -4.22
N ALA A 49 2.55 12.55 -4.77
CA ALA A 49 3.25 11.45 -5.42
C ALA A 49 3.53 10.31 -4.42
N ALA A 50 4.02 10.65 -3.23
CA ALA A 50 4.29 9.69 -2.18
C ALA A 50 3.02 9.07 -1.57
N ALA A 51 1.96 9.85 -1.40
CA ALA A 51 0.69 9.33 -0.91
C ALA A 51 0.09 8.26 -1.84
N LEU A 52 0.21 8.46 -3.16
CA LEU A 52 -0.34 7.55 -4.16
C LEU A 52 0.56 6.35 -4.49
N SER A 53 1.86 6.43 -4.19
CA SER A 53 2.82 5.36 -4.49
C SER A 53 2.98 4.36 -3.35
N GLU A 54 3.35 3.13 -3.70
CA GLU A 54 3.81 2.13 -2.73
C GLU A 54 5.32 2.26 -2.53
N ARG A 55 5.77 2.14 -1.28
CA ARG A 55 7.21 1.99 -1.02
C ARG A 55 7.66 0.61 -1.49
N PRO A 56 8.92 0.46 -1.92
CA PRO A 56 9.51 -0.85 -2.19
C PRO A 56 9.27 -1.77 -0.99
N ARG A 57 8.78 -2.98 -1.25
CA ARG A 57 8.70 -4.02 -0.22
C ARG A 57 10.05 -4.69 -0.16
N SER A 58 10.61 -4.85 1.04
CA SER A 58 11.86 -5.60 1.24
C SER A 58 11.78 -7.07 0.82
N GLY A 59 10.57 -7.57 0.51
CA GLY A 59 10.32 -8.97 0.19
C GLY A 59 10.58 -9.89 1.37
N GLN A 60 10.22 -11.16 1.21
CA GLN A 60 10.73 -12.19 2.11
C GLN A 60 12.15 -12.55 1.64
N PRO A 61 13.16 -12.59 2.53
CA PRO A 61 14.46 -13.13 2.19
C PRO A 61 14.34 -14.57 1.65
N ARG A 62 15.20 -14.97 0.71
CA ARG A 62 15.23 -16.35 0.23
C ARG A 62 15.49 -17.29 1.41
N ARG A 63 14.69 -18.35 1.53
CA ARG A 63 14.77 -19.33 2.63
C ARG A 63 15.87 -20.36 2.42
N LEU A 64 16.29 -20.57 1.17
CA LEU A 64 17.32 -21.52 0.79
C LEU A 64 18.57 -20.78 0.35
N SER A 65 19.72 -21.28 0.78
CA SER A 65 21.00 -20.92 0.17
C SER A 65 21.12 -21.56 -1.21
N SER A 66 21.97 -21.01 -2.07
CA SER A 66 22.28 -21.55 -3.39
C SER A 66 22.80 -23.00 -3.35
N GLU A 67 23.44 -23.40 -2.25
CA GLU A 67 23.91 -24.77 -2.03
C GLU A 67 22.75 -25.73 -1.76
N GLN A 68 21.73 -25.29 -1.01
CA GLN A 68 20.53 -26.07 -0.76
C GLN A 68 19.67 -26.23 -2.02
N GLU A 69 19.62 -25.22 -2.89
CA GLU A 69 18.96 -25.31 -4.21
C GLU A 69 19.67 -26.32 -5.14
N ALA A 70 21.01 -26.36 -5.12
CA ALA A 70 21.79 -27.32 -5.90
C ALA A 70 21.55 -28.77 -5.44
N GLY A 71 21.50 -29.01 -4.13
CA GLY A 71 21.20 -30.33 -3.58
C GLY A 71 19.80 -30.86 -3.95
N LEU A 72 18.80 -29.97 -4.06
CA LEU A 72 17.44 -30.33 -4.49
C LEU A 72 17.37 -30.68 -5.98
N THR A 73 18.16 -30.01 -6.82
CA THR A 73 18.15 -30.24 -8.28
C THR A 73 18.77 -31.59 -8.64
N VAL A 74 19.69 -32.11 -7.83
CA VAL A 74 20.37 -33.41 -8.04
C VAL A 74 19.47 -34.61 -7.74
N LEU A 75 18.38 -34.41 -6.98
CA LEU A 75 17.46 -35.48 -6.58
C LEU A 75 16.21 -35.62 -7.47
N ALA A 76 16.07 -34.77 -8.50
CA ALA A 76 14.97 -34.77 -9.46
C ALA A 76 15.41 -35.36 -10.80
#